data_AF-A0A6A2F253-F1
#
_entry.id   AF-A0A6A2F253-F1
#
_cell.length_a   1.000
_cell.length_b   1.000
_cell.length_c   1.000
_cell.angle_alpha   90.00
_cell.angle_beta   90.00
_cell.angle_gamma   90.00
#
_symmetry.space_group_name_H-M   'P 1'
#
loop_
_entity.id
_entity.type
_entity.pdbx_description
1 polymer ?
#
loop_
_entity_poly.entity_id
_entity_poly.type
_entity_poly.pdbx_seq_one_letter_code
_entity_poly.pdbx_strand_id
1 'polypeptide(L)'
;MATYHSFHIPVMGLSFTIDSPVKVAQYGINSAISIIEDKLVELMRNYYYQQLKEPYAPITPEEPDYRAKRITDYLNIVNRIVQERVEKLRSSTFEKGSEIVKYFEMLPNGNKLRHLCQYILREGSQTKALQNFLRKQVVAGSIDVNIMTKIDRDVCDKQGNVIADTSDALAALRGYAKSDLTDSSIIFSAGMNVRLFNYLENLSEFNATDWGKFNKRIVIKVSDYRSALIQGKYLAKKGLWVSEFRIESGLNCGGHAFASDGLLLGPILEEFKVKREELLAELHGLYKPAVEQKEGLAFNRPHPIDITVQGGIGTAEEADFLIRQYKIGSTGWGTPFLLCPEATTVDNPTLSLLCSADEKDVILSKNSPLGVRFNYLKGTSSEKEKERRIEKGAPGSPCTEKFLVSNTEFTKEPICTASLTYQKHKINQLKSLNLPEAEFKEKYNEVVSKECLCIGLSNSAIAHYGLPPIKNLRAVTICPGPNIAYFDKTVTLRQMTDHIYGRANILAEKERPHMFIKELDLNISYLKENIAGHEKENTKGLKDLIKYRANLLDGIDYYKELAETIFGSDTEKKHRFLKEMDNRKQDLNQILRGFE
;
A
#
# COMPACT_ATOMS: atom_id res chain seq x y z
N MET A 1 -5.96 -18.62 4.81
CA MET A 1 -6.50 -18.67 6.18
C MET A 1 -7.92 -18.15 6.20
N ALA A 2 -8.70 -18.48 7.22
CA ALA A 2 -10.10 -18.06 7.34
C ALA A 2 -10.19 -16.60 7.81
N THR A 3 -9.81 -15.65 6.95
CA THR A 3 -10.37 -14.30 7.08
C THR A 3 -11.84 -14.40 6.69
N TYR A 4 -12.73 -13.87 7.53
CA TYR A 4 -14.14 -13.76 7.17
C TYR A 4 -14.39 -12.56 6.26
N HIS A 5 -13.46 -11.60 6.20
CA HIS A 5 -13.59 -10.42 5.38
C HIS A 5 -12.99 -10.64 3.99
N SER A 6 -13.73 -10.23 2.96
CA SER A 6 -13.27 -10.13 1.57
C SER A 6 -12.54 -8.81 1.26
N PHE A 7 -12.13 -8.07 2.29
CA PHE A 7 -11.31 -6.87 2.16
C PHE A 7 -10.17 -6.85 3.18
N HIS A 8 -9.17 -6.02 2.93
CA HIS A 8 -8.07 -5.73 3.85
C HIS A 8 -7.67 -4.26 3.80
N ILE A 9 -6.99 -3.79 4.85
CA ILE A 9 -6.41 -2.44 4.92
C ILE A 9 -4.93 -2.53 4.48
N PRO A 10 -4.57 -2.03 3.29
CA PRO A 10 -3.18 -2.07 2.83
C PRO A 10 -2.32 -1.09 3.61
N VAL A 11 -0.99 -1.24 3.49
CA VAL A 11 -0.05 -0.24 4.00
C VAL A 11 -0.30 1.11 3.31
N MET A 12 -0.39 2.18 4.10
CA MET A 12 -0.57 3.54 3.61
C MET A 12 0.52 4.43 4.22
N GLY A 13 1.64 4.61 3.51
CA GLY A 13 2.76 5.41 4.01
C GLY A 13 3.51 4.76 5.18
N LEU A 14 3.97 5.59 6.13
CA LEU A 14 4.72 5.15 7.31
C LEU A 14 3.84 5.15 8.56
N SER A 15 3.38 6.32 8.99
CA SER A 15 2.67 6.48 10.27
C SER A 15 1.17 6.18 10.23
N PHE A 16 0.51 6.23 9.07
CA PHE A 16 -0.95 6.15 9.01
C PHE A 16 -1.50 4.76 9.34
N THR A 17 -0.71 3.70 9.15
CA THR A 17 -1.07 2.31 9.51
C THR A 17 -0.12 1.66 10.52
N ILE A 18 0.72 2.45 11.20
CA ILE A 18 1.76 1.95 12.11
C ILE A 18 1.17 1.07 13.23
N ASP A 19 -0.08 1.33 13.60
CA ASP A 19 -0.82 0.67 14.66
C ASP A 19 -2.23 0.23 14.23
N SER A 20 -2.52 0.20 12.92
CA SER A 20 -3.80 -0.31 12.41
C SER A 20 -4.15 -1.69 12.96
N PRO A 21 -3.23 -2.67 13.05
CA PRO A 21 -3.58 -3.99 13.61
C PRO A 21 -4.04 -3.92 15.06
N VAL A 22 -3.46 -3.04 15.89
CA VAL A 22 -3.93 -2.82 17.27
C VAL A 22 -5.40 -2.38 17.25
N LYS A 23 -5.79 -1.53 16.30
CA LYS A 23 -7.13 -0.96 16.19
C LYS A 23 -8.17 -1.93 15.62
N VAL A 24 -7.82 -2.73 14.60
CA VAL A 24 -8.81 -3.49 13.82
C VAL A 24 -8.70 -5.01 13.88
N ALA A 25 -7.55 -5.58 14.29
CA ALA A 25 -7.35 -7.03 14.23
C ALA A 25 -8.33 -7.80 15.12
N GLN A 26 -8.75 -7.24 16.26
CA GLN A 26 -9.79 -7.88 17.10
C GLN A 26 -11.11 -8.12 16.35
N TYR A 27 -11.37 -7.38 15.26
CA TYR A 27 -12.56 -7.54 14.42
C TYR A 27 -12.36 -8.47 13.21
N GLY A 28 -11.23 -9.18 13.12
CA GLY A 28 -10.94 -10.07 12.00
C GLY A 28 -10.42 -9.37 10.74
N ILE A 29 -10.13 -8.07 10.80
CA ILE A 29 -9.70 -7.28 9.64
C ILE A 29 -8.18 -7.29 9.53
N ASN A 30 -7.68 -7.80 8.41
CA ASN A 30 -6.26 -7.82 8.08
C ASN A 30 -5.74 -6.40 7.80
N SER A 31 -4.57 -6.06 8.34
CA SER A 31 -3.94 -4.76 8.09
C SER A 31 -2.41 -4.83 8.14
N ALA A 32 -1.75 -3.87 7.51
CA ALA A 32 -0.30 -3.89 7.32
C ALA A 32 0.44 -2.70 7.95
N ILE A 33 1.57 -2.98 8.60
CA ILE A 33 2.48 -2.02 9.22
C ILE A 33 3.71 -1.83 8.33
N SER A 34 4.10 -0.58 8.01
CA SER A 34 5.42 -0.34 7.42
C SER A 34 6.50 -0.40 8.50
N ILE A 35 7.49 -1.29 8.35
CA ILE A 35 8.54 -1.53 9.36
C ILE A 35 9.91 -0.98 8.94
N ILE A 36 9.97 -0.18 7.86
CA ILE A 36 11.23 0.31 7.32
C ILE A 36 11.83 1.48 8.14
N GLU A 37 10.98 2.30 8.78
CA GLU A 37 11.40 3.44 9.60
C GLU A 37 11.46 3.01 11.07
N ASP A 38 12.66 2.78 11.59
CA ASP A 38 12.86 2.20 12.92
C ASP A 38 12.67 3.21 14.08
N LYS A 39 12.80 4.52 13.85
CA LYS A 39 12.60 5.57 14.87
C LYS A 39 11.14 5.78 15.15
N LEU A 40 10.29 5.78 14.13
CA LEU A 40 8.83 5.78 14.26
C LEU A 40 8.38 4.53 15.02
N VAL A 41 8.94 3.37 14.67
CA VAL A 41 8.72 2.12 15.41
C VAL A 41 9.11 2.27 16.88
N GLU A 42 10.27 2.83 17.19
CA GLU A 42 10.71 3.07 18.57
C GLU A 42 9.80 4.04 19.33
N LEU A 43 9.34 5.11 18.68
CA LEU A 43 8.40 6.07 19.27
C LEU A 43 7.06 5.40 19.59
N MET A 44 6.54 4.58 18.68
CA MET A 44 5.31 3.83 18.91
C MET A 44 5.47 2.74 19.97
N ARG A 45 6.65 2.10 20.03
CA ARG A 45 6.99 1.15 21.08
C ARG A 45 6.93 1.81 22.45
N ASN A 46 7.59 2.96 22.63
CA ASN A 46 7.49 3.76 23.86
C ASN A 46 6.04 4.10 24.21
N TYR A 47 5.27 4.61 23.23
CA TYR A 47 3.86 4.94 23.43
C TYR A 47 3.07 3.75 23.98
N TYR A 48 3.19 2.56 23.37
CA TYR A 48 2.42 1.39 23.81
C TYR A 48 2.89 0.80 25.13
N TYR A 49 4.18 0.82 25.46
CA TYR A 49 4.63 0.44 26.81
C TYR A 49 4.00 1.35 27.87
N GLN A 50 3.92 2.66 27.61
CA GLN A 50 3.25 3.59 28.52
C GLN A 50 1.75 3.30 28.64
N GLN A 51 1.06 3.01 27.52
CA GLN A 51 -0.36 2.64 27.55
C GLN A 51 -0.62 1.35 28.34
N LEU A 52 0.29 0.37 28.23
CA LEU A 52 0.24 -0.90 28.97
C LEU A 52 0.70 -0.76 30.42
N LYS A 53 1.28 0.39 30.80
CA LYS A 53 1.90 0.64 32.11
C LYS A 53 3.00 -0.38 32.44
N GLU A 54 3.73 -0.80 31.41
CA GLU A 54 4.85 -1.72 31.50
C GLU A 54 6.19 -0.96 31.47
N PRO A 55 7.27 -1.52 32.04
CA PRO A 55 8.60 -0.90 31.98
C PRO A 55 9.09 -0.74 30.53
N TYR A 56 9.43 0.50 30.17
CA TYR A 56 10.04 0.82 28.88
C TYR A 56 11.55 1.00 29.04
N ALA A 57 12.33 0.24 28.27
CA ALA A 57 13.76 0.44 28.10
C ALA A 57 14.04 0.89 26.65
N PRO A 58 14.64 2.08 26.41
CA PRO A 58 14.94 2.53 25.06
C PRO A 58 16.01 1.66 24.41
N ILE A 59 15.80 1.31 23.15
CA ILE A 59 16.80 0.58 22.34
C ILE A 59 17.57 1.62 21.55
N THR A 60 18.84 1.83 21.85
CA THR A 60 19.61 2.96 21.29
C THR A 60 20.35 2.58 20.00
N PRO A 61 20.63 3.53 19.08
CA PRO A 61 21.41 3.26 17.87
C PRO A 61 22.83 2.71 18.11
N GLU A 62 23.35 2.86 19.32
CA GLU A 62 24.63 2.32 19.77
C GLU A 62 24.58 0.81 20.01
N GLU A 63 23.39 0.23 20.15
CA GLU A 63 23.24 -1.21 20.34
C GLU A 63 23.45 -2.00 19.04
N PRO A 64 24.10 -3.18 19.13
CA PRO A 64 24.14 -4.12 18.02
C PRO A 64 22.72 -4.50 17.58
N ASP A 65 22.49 -4.48 16.26
CA ASP A 65 21.22 -4.86 15.62
C ASP A 65 19.99 -4.10 16.15
N TYR A 66 20.18 -2.84 16.61
CA TYR A 66 19.13 -2.05 17.27
C TYR A 66 17.84 -1.95 16.46
N ARG A 67 17.92 -1.82 15.13
CA ARG A 67 16.73 -1.73 14.25
C ARG A 67 15.91 -3.00 14.29
N ALA A 68 16.55 -4.16 14.15
CA ALA A 68 15.85 -5.43 14.21
C ALA A 68 15.24 -5.62 15.60
N LYS A 69 15.96 -5.29 16.68
CA LYS A 69 15.45 -5.35 18.06
C LYS A 69 14.22 -4.46 18.27
N ARG A 70 14.25 -3.20 17.82
CA ARG A 70 13.11 -2.27 17.87
C ARG A 70 11.88 -2.85 17.19
N ILE A 71 12.07 -3.39 15.99
CA ILE A 71 11.00 -3.97 15.17
C ILE A 71 10.46 -5.26 15.80
N THR A 72 11.32 -6.17 16.24
CA THR A 72 10.92 -7.40 16.95
C THR A 72 10.08 -7.08 18.17
N ASP A 73 10.59 -6.23 19.06
CA ASP A 73 9.90 -5.89 20.31
C ASP A 73 8.56 -5.18 20.05
N TYR A 74 8.53 -4.24 19.09
CA TYR A 74 7.29 -3.56 18.71
C TYR A 74 6.23 -4.52 18.18
N LEU A 75 6.59 -5.42 17.26
CA LEU A 75 5.66 -6.38 16.68
C LEU A 75 5.13 -7.37 17.73
N ASN A 76 5.96 -7.80 18.69
CA ASN A 76 5.54 -8.65 19.80
C ASN A 76 4.54 -7.93 20.72
N ILE A 77 4.76 -6.64 21.00
CA ILE A 77 3.81 -5.83 21.78
C ILE A 77 2.48 -5.70 21.04
N VAL A 78 2.52 -5.41 19.73
CA VAL A 78 1.31 -5.34 18.89
C VAL A 78 0.56 -6.67 18.94
N ASN A 79 1.26 -7.80 18.80
CA ASN A 79 0.66 -9.13 18.88
C ASN A 79 -0.01 -9.35 20.24
N ARG A 80 0.70 -9.10 21.33
CA ARG A 80 0.17 -9.25 22.70
C ARG A 80 -1.11 -8.42 22.91
N ILE A 81 -1.09 -7.14 22.50
CA ILE A 81 -2.27 -6.26 22.58
C ILE A 81 -3.45 -6.86 21.78
N VAL A 82 -3.20 -7.36 20.58
CA VAL A 82 -4.24 -7.99 19.75
C VAL A 82 -4.81 -9.23 20.41
N GLN A 83 -3.97 -10.12 20.96
CA GLN A 83 -4.45 -11.33 21.65
C GLN A 83 -5.28 -10.98 22.89
N GLU A 84 -4.83 -10.04 23.72
CA GLU A 84 -5.59 -9.57 24.89
C GLU A 84 -6.95 -8.99 24.51
N ARG A 85 -7.00 -8.19 23.44
CA ARG A 85 -8.24 -7.61 22.90
C ARG A 85 -9.19 -8.68 22.37
N VAL A 86 -8.69 -9.71 21.70
CA VAL A 86 -9.48 -10.84 21.21
C VAL A 86 -10.04 -11.66 22.37
N GLU A 87 -9.28 -11.90 23.42
CA GLU A 87 -9.79 -12.60 24.62
C GLU A 87 -10.83 -11.76 25.38
N LYS A 88 -10.64 -10.45 25.47
CA LYS A 88 -11.66 -9.52 25.99
C LYS A 88 -12.93 -9.54 25.14
N LEU A 89 -12.78 -9.61 23.82
CA LEU A 89 -13.90 -9.73 22.89
C LEU A 89 -14.67 -11.05 23.12
N ARG A 90 -13.96 -12.18 23.19
CA ARG A 90 -14.54 -13.52 23.45
C ARG A 90 -15.28 -13.59 24.78
N SER A 91 -14.81 -12.89 25.80
CA SER A 91 -15.44 -12.84 27.14
C SER A 91 -16.59 -11.83 27.25
N SER A 92 -16.86 -11.02 26.22
CA SER A 92 -17.92 -10.01 26.24
C SER A 92 -19.33 -10.62 26.25
N THR A 93 -20.30 -9.84 26.75
CA THR A 93 -21.72 -10.18 26.74
C THR A 93 -22.30 -10.04 25.32
N PHE A 94 -23.25 -10.91 24.96
CA PHE A 94 -23.97 -10.82 23.69
C PHE A 94 -25.18 -9.89 23.85
N GLU A 95 -24.91 -8.60 23.95
CA GLU A 95 -25.90 -7.54 24.09
C GLU A 95 -25.74 -6.53 22.97
N LYS A 96 -26.84 -5.90 22.55
CA LYS A 96 -26.81 -4.90 21.48
C LYS A 96 -25.83 -3.77 21.86
N GLY A 97 -24.88 -3.51 20.97
CA GLY A 97 -23.83 -2.49 21.18
C GLY A 97 -22.56 -3.02 21.83
N SER A 98 -22.50 -4.29 22.25
CA SER A 98 -21.26 -4.89 22.73
C SER A 98 -20.26 -5.11 21.59
N GLU A 99 -18.97 -5.19 21.94
CA GLU A 99 -17.89 -5.38 20.96
C GLU A 99 -18.02 -6.71 20.20
N ILE A 100 -18.44 -7.78 20.88
CA ILE A 100 -18.61 -9.10 20.23
C ILE A 100 -19.78 -9.06 19.24
N VAL A 101 -20.83 -8.28 19.52
CA VAL A 101 -21.90 -8.04 18.54
C VAL A 101 -21.38 -7.21 17.38
N LYS A 102 -20.59 -6.15 17.64
CA LYS A 102 -19.92 -5.35 16.60
C LYS A 102 -19.06 -6.22 15.67
N TYR A 103 -18.32 -7.21 16.19
CA TYR A 103 -17.57 -8.18 15.39
C TYR A 103 -18.46 -8.87 14.36
N PHE A 104 -19.52 -9.55 14.81
CA PHE A 104 -20.39 -10.32 13.92
C PHE A 104 -21.22 -9.44 12.97
N GLU A 105 -21.61 -8.25 13.41
CA GLU A 105 -22.33 -7.27 12.59
C GLU A 105 -21.46 -6.63 11.50
N MET A 106 -20.13 -6.72 11.60
CA MET A 106 -19.23 -6.22 10.56
C MET A 106 -18.88 -7.30 9.51
N LEU A 107 -19.15 -8.58 9.77
CA LEU A 107 -18.91 -9.65 8.79
C LEU A 107 -19.74 -9.48 7.50
N PRO A 108 -19.34 -10.07 6.36
CA PRO A 108 -20.08 -9.97 5.09
C PRO A 108 -21.55 -10.37 5.20
N ASN A 109 -22.39 -9.83 4.30
CA ASN A 109 -23.84 -10.07 4.31
C ASN A 109 -24.21 -11.56 4.30
N GLY A 110 -23.55 -12.36 3.45
CA GLY A 110 -23.82 -13.80 3.34
C GLY A 110 -23.18 -14.67 4.44
N ASN A 111 -22.48 -14.07 5.41
CA ASN A 111 -21.75 -14.84 6.42
C ASN A 111 -22.72 -15.49 7.43
N LYS A 112 -22.61 -16.81 7.62
CA LYS A 112 -23.50 -17.57 8.52
C LYS A 112 -23.37 -17.15 9.99
N LEU A 113 -22.19 -16.73 10.43
CA LEU A 113 -21.94 -16.30 11.82
C LEU A 113 -22.65 -14.98 12.12
N ARG A 114 -22.71 -14.07 11.14
CA ARG A 114 -23.51 -12.83 11.22
C ARG A 114 -24.98 -13.15 11.45
N HIS A 115 -25.57 -14.01 10.62
CA HIS A 115 -26.97 -14.40 10.76
C HIS A 115 -27.26 -15.11 12.09
N LEU A 116 -26.33 -15.96 12.55
CA LEU A 116 -26.46 -16.62 13.85
C LEU A 116 -26.42 -15.62 15.02
N CYS A 117 -25.56 -14.62 14.95
CA CYS A 117 -25.53 -13.54 15.94
C CYS A 117 -26.84 -12.74 15.96
N GLN A 118 -27.39 -12.40 14.79
CA GLN A 118 -28.68 -11.72 14.68
C GLN A 118 -29.83 -12.56 15.27
N TYR A 119 -29.81 -13.88 15.08
CA TYR A 119 -30.77 -14.80 15.70
C TYR A 119 -30.67 -14.77 17.23
N ILE A 120 -29.46 -14.85 17.79
CA ILE A 120 -29.22 -14.76 19.24
C ILE A 120 -29.80 -13.47 19.84
N LEU A 121 -29.63 -12.34 19.15
CA LEU A 121 -30.12 -11.04 19.59
C LEU A 121 -31.66 -10.91 19.57
N ARG A 122 -32.36 -11.77 18.80
CA ARG A 122 -33.82 -11.80 18.73
C ARG A 122 -34.44 -12.71 19.79
N GLU A 123 -33.87 -13.90 20.00
CA GLU A 123 -34.44 -14.95 20.87
C GLU A 123 -34.04 -14.82 22.35
N GLY A 124 -33.01 -14.04 22.68
CA GLY A 124 -32.62 -13.77 24.06
C GLY A 124 -31.94 -14.96 24.78
N SER A 125 -32.27 -15.16 26.07
CA SER A 125 -31.52 -15.97 27.05
C SER A 125 -31.44 -17.48 26.76
N GLN A 126 -32.21 -18.01 25.81
CA GLN A 126 -32.25 -19.44 25.47
C GLN A 126 -31.10 -19.90 24.55
N THR A 127 -30.09 -19.07 24.30
CA THR A 127 -29.10 -19.27 23.23
C THR A 127 -27.65 -19.51 23.71
N LYS A 128 -27.43 -19.86 24.98
CA LYS A 128 -26.09 -19.96 25.59
C LYS A 128 -25.10 -20.87 24.83
N ALA A 129 -25.59 -21.99 24.30
CA ALA A 129 -24.76 -22.90 23.48
C ALA A 129 -24.30 -22.23 22.16
N LEU A 130 -25.19 -21.47 21.50
CA LEU A 130 -24.88 -20.73 20.27
C LEU A 130 -23.91 -19.57 20.53
N GLN A 131 -24.06 -18.87 21.66
CA GLN A 131 -23.10 -17.85 22.09
C GLN A 131 -21.70 -18.45 22.29
N ASN A 132 -21.61 -19.59 22.97
CA ASN A 132 -20.34 -20.30 23.19
C ASN A 132 -19.73 -20.80 21.87
N PHE A 133 -20.58 -21.23 20.92
CA PHE A 133 -20.12 -21.55 19.57
C PHE A 133 -19.53 -20.32 18.88
N LEU A 134 -20.25 -19.19 18.84
CA LEU A 134 -19.78 -17.95 18.23
C LEU A 134 -18.46 -17.46 18.82
N ARG A 135 -18.28 -17.51 20.15
CA ARG A 135 -17.01 -17.15 20.80
C ARG A 135 -15.81 -17.91 20.24
N LYS A 136 -15.97 -19.21 19.95
CA LYS A 136 -14.92 -20.05 19.35
C LYS A 136 -14.64 -19.71 17.88
N GLN A 137 -15.56 -19.01 17.21
CA GLN A 137 -15.40 -18.57 15.83
C GLN A 137 -14.75 -17.19 15.71
N VAL A 138 -14.51 -16.48 16.83
CA VAL A 138 -13.80 -15.20 16.77
C VAL A 138 -12.35 -15.45 16.39
N VAL A 139 -11.93 -14.94 15.24
CA VAL A 139 -10.56 -14.98 14.72
C VAL A 139 -10.05 -13.55 14.53
N ALA A 140 -8.79 -13.32 14.92
CA ALA A 140 -8.12 -12.03 14.73
C ALA A 140 -7.75 -11.82 13.26
N GLY A 141 -7.69 -10.57 12.83
CA GLY A 141 -7.08 -10.19 11.56
C GLY A 141 -5.56 -10.33 11.63
N SER A 142 -4.92 -10.58 10.49
CA SER A 142 -3.47 -10.68 10.40
C SER A 142 -2.78 -9.34 10.71
N ILE A 143 -1.64 -9.45 11.40
CA ILE A 143 -0.68 -8.36 11.58
C ILE A 143 0.37 -8.52 10.48
N ASP A 144 0.09 -7.98 9.30
CA ASP A 144 1.03 -8.03 8.18
C ASP A 144 2.05 -6.90 8.29
N VAL A 145 3.22 -7.07 7.67
CA VAL A 145 4.27 -6.04 7.62
C VAL A 145 4.66 -5.74 6.18
N ASN A 146 5.10 -4.52 5.91
CA ASN A 146 5.57 -4.09 4.58
C ASN A 146 7.01 -3.60 4.63
N ILE A 147 7.78 -4.02 3.63
CA ILE A 147 9.10 -3.47 3.31
C ILE A 147 9.06 -2.92 1.87
N MET A 148 9.35 -1.63 1.74
CA MET A 148 9.56 -1.01 0.42
C MET A 148 10.99 -1.31 -0.05
N THR A 149 11.14 -2.18 -1.03
CA THR A 149 12.41 -2.81 -1.40
C THR A 149 13.44 -1.85 -2.02
N LYS A 150 12.98 -0.72 -2.58
CA LYS A 150 13.83 0.37 -3.10
C LYS A 150 14.58 1.15 -2.01
N ILE A 151 14.12 1.06 -0.76
CA ILE A 151 14.74 1.76 0.37
C ILE A 151 15.54 0.73 1.15
N ASP A 152 16.83 0.62 0.82
CA ASP A 152 17.70 -0.39 1.41
C ASP A 152 19.14 0.12 1.54
N ARG A 153 19.31 1.15 2.37
CA ARG A 153 20.60 1.80 2.59
C ARG A 153 21.56 0.87 3.32
N ASP A 154 22.80 0.83 2.87
CA ASP A 154 23.89 0.15 3.56
C ASP A 154 24.26 0.85 4.87
N VAL A 155 24.67 0.06 5.85
CA VAL A 155 25.26 0.55 7.09
C VAL A 155 26.76 0.36 7.00
N CYS A 156 27.52 1.42 7.30
CA CYS A 156 28.98 1.39 7.28
C CYS A 156 29.57 1.39 8.70
N ASP A 157 30.74 0.79 8.85
CA ASP A 157 31.55 0.90 10.06
C ASP A 157 32.20 2.29 10.20
N LYS A 158 32.99 2.51 11.26
CA LYS A 158 33.69 3.78 11.49
C LYS A 158 34.74 4.10 10.42
N GLN A 159 35.17 3.10 9.66
CA GLN A 159 36.16 3.17 8.59
C GLN A 159 35.50 3.38 7.21
N GLY A 160 34.16 3.33 7.14
CA GLY A 160 33.38 3.50 5.92
C GLY A 160 33.10 2.21 5.15
N ASN A 161 33.48 1.04 5.66
CA ASN A 161 33.21 -0.24 5.01
C ASN A 161 31.76 -0.66 5.24
N VAL A 162 31.08 -1.16 4.20
CA VAL A 162 29.73 -1.70 4.32
C VAL A 162 29.76 -2.95 5.22
N ILE A 163 28.93 -2.94 6.25
CA ILE A 163 28.77 -4.08 7.15
C ILE A 163 27.76 -5.04 6.50
N ALA A 164 28.21 -6.27 6.23
CA ALA A 164 27.36 -7.29 5.61
C ALA A 164 26.06 -7.52 6.40
N ASP A 165 24.96 -7.75 5.69
CA ASP A 165 23.63 -8.09 6.22
C ASP A 165 23.00 -7.11 7.22
N THR A 166 23.45 -5.85 7.23
CA THR A 166 22.96 -4.81 8.15
C THR A 166 22.20 -3.68 7.47
N SER A 167 21.95 -3.76 6.17
CA SER A 167 21.18 -2.74 5.47
C SER A 167 19.79 -2.54 6.07
N ASP A 168 19.23 -1.36 5.87
CA ASP A 168 17.96 -0.93 6.44
C ASP A 168 16.83 -1.98 6.26
N ALA A 169 16.68 -2.53 5.06
CA ALA A 169 15.63 -3.49 4.77
C ALA A 169 15.93 -4.89 5.31
N LEU A 170 17.21 -5.31 5.31
CA LEU A 170 17.62 -6.58 5.91
C LEU A 170 17.40 -6.59 7.41
N ALA A 171 17.71 -5.48 8.09
CA ALA A 171 17.43 -5.33 9.52
C ALA A 171 15.93 -5.38 9.81
N ALA A 172 15.10 -4.77 8.98
CA ALA A 172 13.65 -4.86 9.11
C ALA A 172 13.11 -6.28 8.89
N LEU A 173 13.59 -6.96 7.84
CA LEU A 173 13.24 -8.35 7.55
C LEU A 173 13.64 -9.28 8.72
N ARG A 174 14.86 -9.13 9.23
CA ARG A 174 15.35 -9.89 10.39
C ARG A 174 14.54 -9.59 11.65
N GLY A 175 14.17 -8.34 11.89
CA GLY A 175 13.31 -7.95 13.01
C GLY A 175 11.94 -8.63 12.95
N TYR A 176 11.32 -8.68 11.76
CA TYR A 176 10.08 -9.40 11.54
C TYR A 176 10.24 -10.93 11.68
N ALA A 177 11.30 -11.51 11.14
CA ALA A 177 11.60 -12.94 11.28
C ALA A 177 11.73 -13.37 12.74
N LYS A 178 12.40 -12.55 13.57
CA LYS A 178 12.56 -12.78 15.01
C LYS A 178 11.31 -12.50 15.86
N SER A 179 10.26 -11.88 15.29
CA SER A 179 9.02 -11.60 16.03
C SER A 179 8.18 -12.86 16.25
N ASP A 180 7.36 -12.84 17.31
CA ASP A 180 6.45 -13.91 17.69
C ASP A 180 5.18 -13.99 16.83
N LEU A 181 5.08 -13.14 15.80
CA LEU A 181 3.98 -13.15 14.85
C LEU A 181 3.93 -14.48 14.10
N THR A 182 2.78 -15.13 14.19
CA THR A 182 2.42 -16.32 13.41
C THR A 182 1.19 -16.00 12.57
N ASP A 183 1.02 -16.73 11.48
CA ASP A 183 -0.01 -16.44 10.47
C ASP A 183 0.03 -14.98 9.96
N SER A 184 1.23 -14.43 9.84
CA SER A 184 1.46 -13.08 9.36
C SER A 184 2.15 -13.11 8.00
N SER A 185 2.10 -11.99 7.28
CA SER A 185 2.69 -11.90 5.95
C SER A 185 3.63 -10.71 5.85
N ILE A 186 4.79 -10.91 5.22
CA ILE A 186 5.62 -9.81 4.75
C ILE A 186 5.22 -9.45 3.33
N ILE A 187 5.03 -8.15 3.10
CA ILE A 187 4.64 -7.55 1.83
C ILE A 187 5.86 -6.84 1.26
N PHE A 188 6.37 -7.35 0.14
CA PHE A 188 7.41 -6.68 -0.63
C PHE A 188 6.78 -5.76 -1.68
N SER A 189 7.13 -4.47 -1.60
CA SER A 189 6.60 -3.42 -2.47
C SER A 189 7.69 -2.64 -3.20
N ALA A 190 7.31 -1.97 -4.28
CA ALA A 190 8.19 -1.14 -5.13
C ALA A 190 9.29 -1.89 -5.91
N GLY A 191 9.09 -3.18 -6.18
CA GLY A 191 9.93 -3.97 -7.09
C GLY A 191 10.77 -5.02 -6.39
N MET A 192 11.65 -5.68 -7.15
CA MET A 192 12.49 -6.77 -6.68
C MET A 192 13.77 -6.24 -6.03
N ASN A 193 14.13 -6.79 -4.87
CA ASN A 193 15.45 -6.59 -4.25
C ASN A 193 16.08 -7.97 -4.01
N VAL A 194 17.07 -8.28 -4.85
CA VAL A 194 17.78 -9.56 -4.86
C VAL A 194 18.47 -9.86 -3.53
N ARG A 195 18.99 -8.84 -2.85
CA ARG A 195 19.66 -9.00 -1.55
C ARG A 195 18.68 -9.45 -0.47
N LEU A 196 17.51 -8.82 -0.39
CA LEU A 196 16.43 -9.26 0.50
C LEU A 196 16.00 -10.70 0.21
N PHE A 197 15.82 -11.04 -1.07
CA PHE A 197 15.35 -12.38 -1.45
C PHE A 197 16.40 -13.46 -1.20
N ASN A 198 17.69 -13.15 -1.36
CA ASN A 198 18.76 -14.06 -0.94
C ASN A 198 18.81 -14.22 0.58
N TYR A 199 18.59 -13.15 1.34
CA TYR A 199 18.60 -13.25 2.80
C TYR A 199 17.41 -14.06 3.34
N LEU A 200 16.22 -13.96 2.73
CA LEU A 200 15.06 -14.78 3.08
C LEU A 200 15.35 -16.28 3.05
N GLU A 201 16.22 -16.74 2.16
CA GLU A 201 16.58 -18.15 2.02
C GLU A 201 17.19 -18.72 3.31
N ASN A 202 17.81 -17.87 4.14
CA ASN A 202 18.42 -18.26 5.41
C ASN A 202 17.45 -18.27 6.60
N LEU A 203 16.18 -17.89 6.39
CA LEU A 203 15.19 -17.72 7.44
C LEU A 203 14.15 -18.84 7.38
N SER A 204 14.23 -19.79 8.32
CA SER A 204 13.34 -20.95 8.37
C SER A 204 11.90 -20.60 8.74
N GLU A 205 11.65 -19.39 9.26
CA GLU A 205 10.32 -18.92 9.62
C GLU A 205 9.37 -18.78 8.42
N PHE A 206 9.92 -18.74 7.20
CA PHE A 206 9.16 -18.68 5.93
C PHE A 206 8.92 -20.05 5.28
N ASN A 207 9.47 -21.12 5.87
CA ASN A 207 9.29 -22.47 5.35
C ASN A 207 7.85 -22.97 5.61
N ALA A 208 7.37 -23.85 4.73
CA ALA A 208 6.07 -24.48 4.93
C ALA A 208 6.13 -25.49 6.09
N THR A 209 5.21 -25.38 7.05
CA THR A 209 5.10 -26.38 8.14
C THR A 209 4.24 -27.57 7.76
N ASP A 210 3.36 -27.39 6.78
CA ASP A 210 2.43 -28.37 6.21
C ASP A 210 1.91 -27.81 4.88
N TRP A 211 1.13 -28.58 4.13
CA TRP A 211 0.49 -28.09 2.91
C TRP A 211 -0.35 -26.83 3.17
N GLY A 212 0.12 -25.70 2.63
CA GLY A 212 -0.57 -24.42 2.70
C GLY A 212 -0.50 -23.75 4.06
N LYS A 213 0.34 -24.24 4.97
CA LYS A 213 0.55 -23.66 6.30
C LYS A 213 1.95 -23.08 6.41
N PHE A 214 2.00 -21.80 6.77
CA PHE A 214 3.21 -21.01 6.92
C PHE A 214 3.07 -20.14 8.17
N ASN A 215 4.12 -20.08 8.99
CA ASN A 215 4.15 -19.15 10.12
C ASN A 215 4.29 -17.70 9.63
N LYS A 216 5.19 -17.48 8.68
CA LYS A 216 5.37 -16.20 7.99
C LYS A 216 5.24 -16.40 6.48
N ARG A 217 4.32 -15.66 5.86
CA ARG A 217 4.04 -15.72 4.42
C ARG A 217 4.74 -14.62 3.66
N ILE A 218 4.90 -14.85 2.35
CA ILE A 218 5.43 -13.85 1.42
C ILE A 218 4.29 -13.36 0.52
N VAL A 219 4.10 -12.05 0.49
CA VAL A 219 3.22 -11.32 -0.43
C VAL A 219 4.07 -10.46 -1.35
N ILE A 220 3.83 -10.53 -2.66
CA ILE A 220 4.50 -9.65 -3.63
C ILE A 220 3.48 -8.71 -4.23
N LYS A 221 3.71 -7.40 -4.08
CA LYS A 221 2.93 -6.38 -4.80
C LYS A 221 3.43 -6.27 -6.23
N VAL A 222 2.52 -6.40 -7.19
CA VAL A 222 2.83 -6.46 -8.63
C VAL A 222 1.87 -5.61 -9.44
N SER A 223 2.35 -5.12 -10.58
CA SER A 223 1.55 -4.36 -11.56
C SER A 223 1.13 -5.20 -12.77
N ASP A 224 1.71 -6.40 -12.96
CA ASP A 224 1.46 -7.24 -14.13
C ASP A 224 1.86 -8.72 -13.86
N TYR A 225 1.38 -9.61 -14.72
CA TYR A 225 1.62 -11.06 -14.62
C TYR A 225 3.10 -11.41 -14.79
N ARG A 226 3.81 -10.73 -15.69
CA ARG A 226 5.23 -10.99 -15.95
C ARG A 226 6.08 -10.77 -14.70
N SER A 227 5.83 -9.68 -13.98
CA SER A 227 6.52 -9.31 -12.74
C SER A 227 6.23 -10.31 -11.62
N ALA A 228 5.00 -10.83 -11.54
CA ALA A 228 4.65 -11.92 -10.63
C ALA A 228 5.41 -13.20 -10.95
N LEU A 229 5.41 -13.62 -12.21
CA LEU A 229 6.08 -14.84 -12.65
C LEU A 229 7.59 -14.77 -12.40
N ILE A 230 8.25 -13.66 -12.73
CA ILE A 230 9.70 -13.49 -12.53
C ILE A 230 10.06 -13.59 -11.05
N GLN A 231 9.39 -12.80 -10.19
CA GLN A 231 9.72 -12.77 -8.76
C GLN A 231 9.31 -14.08 -8.06
N GLY A 232 8.18 -14.66 -8.43
CA GLY A 232 7.75 -15.96 -7.93
C GLY A 232 8.75 -17.06 -8.28
N LYS A 233 9.20 -17.14 -9.55
CA LYS A 233 10.19 -18.14 -9.98
C LYS A 233 11.52 -17.96 -9.24
N TYR A 234 11.90 -16.72 -8.96
CA TYR A 234 13.12 -16.43 -8.22
C TYR A 234 13.09 -16.99 -6.79
N LEU A 235 12.00 -16.76 -6.07
CA LEU A 235 11.82 -17.28 -4.70
C LEU A 235 11.58 -18.79 -4.67
N ALA A 236 10.81 -19.32 -5.61
CA ALA A 236 10.55 -20.75 -5.71
C ALA A 236 11.85 -21.56 -5.85
N LYS A 237 12.80 -21.09 -6.67
CA LYS A 237 14.14 -21.71 -6.81
C LYS A 237 14.94 -21.78 -5.51
N LYS A 238 14.57 -21.00 -4.50
CA LYS A 238 15.21 -20.94 -3.17
C LYS A 238 14.41 -21.71 -2.10
N GLY A 239 13.40 -22.46 -2.51
CA GLY A 239 12.49 -23.15 -1.59
C GLY A 239 11.56 -22.21 -0.83
N LEU A 240 11.32 -20.99 -1.33
CA LEU A 240 10.41 -20.01 -0.72
C LEU A 240 9.12 -19.92 -1.53
N TRP A 241 7.97 -19.92 -0.84
CA TRP A 241 6.66 -19.87 -1.47
C TRP A 241 6.01 -18.48 -1.39
N VAL A 242 5.62 -17.93 -2.54
CA VAL A 242 4.79 -16.72 -2.59
C VAL A 242 3.34 -17.13 -2.31
N SER A 243 2.82 -16.71 -1.17
CA SER A 243 1.46 -17.06 -0.74
C SER A 243 0.39 -16.14 -1.35
N GLU A 244 0.76 -14.93 -1.75
CA GLU A 244 -0.16 -13.95 -2.34
C GLU A 244 0.56 -13.09 -3.40
N PHE A 245 -0.08 -12.91 -4.55
CA PHE A 245 0.22 -11.80 -5.46
C PHE A 245 -0.83 -10.71 -5.30
N ARG A 246 -0.39 -9.53 -4.84
CA ARG A 246 -1.25 -8.37 -4.61
C ARG A 246 -1.13 -7.41 -5.79
N ILE A 247 -2.14 -7.42 -6.64
CA ILE A 247 -2.18 -6.64 -7.88
C ILE A 247 -2.60 -5.20 -7.56
N GLU A 248 -1.88 -4.22 -8.09
CA GLU A 248 -2.20 -2.81 -7.91
C GLU A 248 -2.47 -2.11 -9.24
N SER A 249 -3.48 -1.24 -9.28
CA SER A 249 -3.57 -0.27 -10.37
C SER A 249 -2.34 0.63 -10.37
N GLY A 250 -1.71 0.78 -11.54
CA GLY A 250 -0.47 1.52 -11.68
C GLY A 250 -0.58 3.01 -11.32
N LEU A 251 -1.73 3.64 -11.60
CA LEU A 251 -1.95 5.08 -11.39
C LEU A 251 -3.11 5.41 -10.43
N ASN A 252 -4.09 4.51 -10.25
CA ASN A 252 -5.28 4.75 -9.43
C ASN A 252 -5.12 4.30 -7.96
N CYS A 253 -3.89 4.24 -7.46
CA CYS A 253 -3.56 3.89 -6.07
C CYS A 253 -3.02 5.10 -5.29
N GLY A 254 -3.06 5.06 -3.95
CA GLY A 254 -2.30 6.01 -3.15
C GLY A 254 -0.80 5.75 -3.19
N GLY A 255 0.01 6.74 -2.83
CA GLY A 255 1.46 6.61 -2.81
C GLY A 255 2.10 6.59 -4.20
N HIS A 256 3.20 5.85 -4.33
CA HIS A 256 3.96 5.77 -5.57
C HIS A 256 3.12 5.19 -6.70
N ALA A 257 3.22 5.83 -7.86
CA ALA A 257 2.50 5.48 -9.06
C ALA A 257 3.48 4.92 -10.08
N PHE A 258 3.19 3.72 -10.55
CA PHE A 258 4.00 3.00 -11.53
C PHE A 258 3.13 2.78 -12.76
N ALA A 259 3.20 3.70 -13.70
CA ALA A 259 2.56 3.50 -15.01
C ALA A 259 3.16 2.24 -15.65
N SER A 260 2.28 1.30 -16.01
CA SER A 260 2.63 0.19 -16.89
C SER A 260 2.88 0.71 -18.31
N ASP A 261 3.14 -0.16 -19.28
CA ASP A 261 3.18 0.20 -20.70
C ASP A 261 1.78 0.49 -21.27
N GLY A 262 0.87 1.10 -20.51
CA GLY A 262 -0.53 1.36 -20.91
C GLY A 262 -1.48 0.17 -20.69
N LEU A 263 -1.02 -0.87 -19.99
CA LEU A 263 -1.85 -2.00 -19.58
C LEU A 263 -2.77 -1.59 -18.43
N LEU A 264 -4.07 -1.69 -18.64
CA LEU A 264 -5.12 -1.36 -17.67
C LEU A 264 -5.40 -2.54 -16.71
N LEU A 265 -5.99 -2.25 -15.55
CA LEU A 265 -6.17 -3.22 -14.47
C LEU A 265 -7.00 -4.43 -14.88
N GLY A 266 -8.11 -4.23 -15.60
CA GLY A 266 -8.98 -5.35 -16.00
C GLY A 266 -8.26 -6.40 -16.87
N PRO A 267 -7.61 -6.01 -17.98
CA PRO A 267 -6.80 -6.93 -18.78
C PRO A 267 -5.72 -7.66 -17.96
N ILE A 268 -5.05 -6.97 -17.03
CA ILE A 268 -4.07 -7.60 -16.13
C ILE A 268 -4.73 -8.68 -15.27
N LEU A 269 -5.86 -8.37 -14.64
CA LEU A 269 -6.60 -9.33 -13.81
C LEU A 269 -7.13 -10.51 -14.63
N GLU A 270 -7.55 -10.28 -15.87
CA GLU A 270 -7.96 -11.33 -16.80
C GLU A 270 -6.81 -12.29 -17.08
N GLU A 271 -5.60 -11.78 -17.33
CA GLU A 271 -4.42 -12.61 -17.53
C GLU A 271 -4.12 -13.48 -16.31
N PHE A 272 -4.16 -12.91 -15.10
CA PHE A 272 -4.00 -13.68 -13.85
C PHE A 272 -5.11 -14.74 -13.66
N LYS A 273 -6.34 -14.45 -14.08
CA LYS A 273 -7.45 -15.41 -14.02
C LYS A 273 -7.20 -16.58 -14.97
N VAL A 274 -6.85 -16.30 -16.22
CA VAL A 274 -6.64 -17.31 -17.27
C VAL A 274 -5.39 -18.16 -17.00
N LYS A 275 -4.28 -17.53 -16.59
CA LYS A 275 -2.98 -18.20 -16.40
C LYS A 275 -2.71 -18.66 -14.96
N ARG A 276 -3.74 -18.73 -14.11
CA ARG A 276 -3.58 -19.08 -12.69
C ARG A 276 -2.92 -20.45 -12.48
N GLU A 277 -3.41 -21.47 -13.18
CA GLU A 277 -2.89 -22.84 -13.08
C GLU A 277 -1.48 -22.96 -13.66
N GLU A 278 -1.19 -22.23 -14.74
CA GLU A 278 0.15 -22.13 -15.32
C GLU A 278 1.14 -21.54 -14.30
N LEU A 279 0.79 -20.41 -13.68
CA LEU A 279 1.59 -19.78 -12.63
C LEU A 279 1.86 -20.76 -11.47
N LEU A 280 0.82 -21.43 -10.97
CA LEU A 280 0.95 -22.42 -9.89
C LEU A 280 1.90 -23.57 -10.27
N ALA A 281 1.73 -24.15 -11.46
CA ALA A 281 2.55 -25.25 -11.93
C ALA A 281 4.02 -24.85 -12.11
N GLU A 282 4.27 -23.70 -12.73
CA GLU A 282 5.61 -23.15 -12.96
C GLU A 282 6.35 -22.89 -11.64
N LEU A 283 5.67 -22.31 -10.64
CA LEU A 283 6.27 -22.07 -9.33
C LEU A 283 6.51 -23.36 -8.57
N HIS A 284 5.54 -24.28 -8.58
CA HIS A 284 5.67 -25.55 -7.89
C HIS A 284 6.80 -26.43 -8.43
N GLY A 285 6.96 -26.47 -9.76
CA GLY A 285 8.03 -27.22 -10.43
C GLY A 285 9.44 -26.76 -10.02
N LEU A 286 9.60 -25.50 -9.62
CA LEU A 286 10.87 -24.95 -9.12
C LEU A 286 10.99 -25.08 -7.60
N TYR A 287 9.88 -24.92 -6.87
CA TYR A 287 9.83 -24.97 -5.42
C TYR A 287 10.08 -26.37 -4.87
N LYS A 288 9.40 -27.38 -5.43
CA LYS A 288 9.49 -28.77 -4.96
C LYS A 288 10.93 -29.29 -4.88
N PRO A 289 11.75 -29.28 -5.95
CA PRO A 289 13.12 -29.78 -5.87
C PRO A 289 13.99 -28.97 -4.91
N ALA A 290 13.77 -27.66 -4.79
CA ALA A 290 14.53 -26.81 -3.87
C ALA A 290 14.26 -27.17 -2.40
N VAL A 291 13.01 -27.41 -2.03
CA VAL A 291 12.63 -27.82 -0.66
C VAL A 291 13.05 -29.25 -0.36
N GLU A 292 12.89 -30.17 -1.31
CA GLU A 292 13.34 -31.56 -1.15
C GLU A 292 14.84 -31.63 -0.86
N GLN A 293 15.64 -30.81 -1.56
CA GLN A 293 17.08 -30.72 -1.34
C GLN A 293 17.45 -30.08 0.00
N LYS A 294 16.72 -29.03 0.41
CA LYS A 294 17.07 -28.22 1.58
C LYS A 294 16.58 -28.83 2.90
N GLU A 295 15.39 -29.41 2.90
CA GLU A 295 14.64 -29.78 4.12
C GLU A 295 14.26 -31.26 4.16
N GLY A 296 14.43 -32.00 3.05
CA GLY A 296 13.95 -33.38 2.94
C GLY A 296 12.44 -33.52 2.96
N LEU A 297 11.70 -32.40 2.83
CA LEU A 297 10.24 -32.38 2.75
C LEU A 297 9.79 -32.43 1.29
N ALA A 298 8.81 -33.27 1.00
CA ALA A 298 8.22 -33.39 -0.32
C ALA A 298 6.73 -33.00 -0.30
N PHE A 299 6.38 -31.92 -1.00
CA PHE A 299 4.99 -31.53 -1.21
C PHE A 299 4.53 -32.02 -2.59
N ASN A 300 3.59 -32.96 -2.63
CA ASN A 300 3.11 -33.57 -3.88
C ASN A 300 2.09 -32.71 -4.65
N ARG A 301 1.65 -31.61 -4.06
CA ARG A 301 0.71 -30.66 -4.67
C ARG A 301 1.18 -29.23 -4.41
N PRO A 302 0.92 -28.28 -5.32
CA PRO A 302 1.24 -26.88 -5.11
C PRO A 302 0.55 -26.36 -3.85
N HIS A 303 1.24 -25.48 -3.12
CA HIS A 303 0.60 -24.69 -2.07
C HIS A 303 -0.39 -23.69 -2.72
N PRO A 304 -1.45 -23.28 -2.02
CA PRO A 304 -2.36 -22.27 -2.56
C PRO A 304 -1.65 -20.92 -2.74
N ILE A 305 -2.07 -20.18 -3.76
CA ILE A 305 -1.70 -18.79 -4.01
C ILE A 305 -2.97 -17.96 -4.03
N ASP A 306 -3.02 -16.91 -3.21
CA ASP A 306 -4.09 -15.93 -3.28
C ASP A 306 -3.75 -14.83 -4.30
N ILE A 307 -4.77 -14.36 -5.00
CA ILE A 307 -4.68 -13.20 -5.90
C ILE A 307 -5.61 -12.15 -5.34
N THR A 308 -5.06 -11.01 -4.94
CA THR A 308 -5.82 -9.88 -4.41
C THR A 308 -5.60 -8.65 -5.27
N VAL A 309 -6.51 -7.68 -5.18
CA VAL A 309 -6.40 -6.44 -5.97
C VAL A 309 -6.67 -5.20 -5.14
N GLN A 310 -5.99 -4.11 -5.48
CA GLN A 310 -6.25 -2.79 -4.94
C GLN A 310 -6.03 -1.68 -5.97
N GLY A 311 -6.67 -0.54 -5.73
CA GLY A 311 -6.59 0.65 -6.57
C GLY A 311 -7.94 1.10 -7.10
N GLY A 312 -8.32 2.34 -6.81
CA GLY A 312 -9.51 2.98 -7.37
C GLY A 312 -10.87 2.47 -6.90
N ILE A 313 -10.93 1.36 -6.17
CA ILE A 313 -12.17 0.75 -5.65
C ILE A 313 -12.84 1.74 -4.70
N GLY A 314 -14.11 2.05 -4.97
CA GLY A 314 -14.88 3.04 -4.22
C GLY A 314 -16.27 2.59 -3.81
N THR A 315 -16.80 1.49 -4.36
CA THR A 315 -18.17 1.01 -4.09
C THR A 315 -18.20 -0.50 -3.81
N ALA A 316 -19.29 -0.97 -3.19
CA ALA A 316 -19.50 -2.40 -2.96
C ALA A 316 -19.66 -3.16 -4.29
N GLU A 317 -20.35 -2.56 -5.25
CA GLU A 317 -20.60 -3.13 -6.58
C GLU A 317 -19.29 -3.36 -7.34
N GLU A 318 -18.35 -2.41 -7.29
CA GLU A 318 -17.02 -2.55 -7.89
C GLU A 318 -16.21 -3.69 -7.24
N ALA A 319 -16.24 -3.78 -5.90
CA ALA A 319 -15.53 -4.84 -5.19
C ALA A 319 -16.12 -6.23 -5.48
N ASP A 320 -17.45 -6.34 -5.44
CA ASP A 320 -18.17 -7.59 -5.77
C ASP A 320 -17.94 -8.02 -7.22
N PHE A 321 -17.94 -7.06 -8.16
CA PHE A 321 -17.60 -7.32 -9.55
C PHE A 321 -16.20 -7.91 -9.67
N LEU A 322 -15.18 -7.29 -9.06
CA LEU A 322 -13.80 -7.77 -9.13
C LEU A 322 -13.67 -9.19 -8.58
N ILE A 323 -14.26 -9.45 -7.41
CA ILE A 323 -14.27 -10.78 -6.76
C ILE A 323 -14.89 -11.84 -7.67
N ARG A 324 -16.06 -11.55 -8.24
CA ARG A 324 -16.82 -12.55 -9.03
C ARG A 324 -16.21 -12.77 -10.42
N GLN A 325 -15.82 -11.69 -11.09
CA GLN A 325 -15.34 -11.74 -12.48
C GLN A 325 -13.92 -12.31 -12.56
N TYR A 326 -13.03 -11.87 -11.68
CA TYR A 326 -11.61 -12.24 -11.72
C TYR A 326 -11.22 -13.35 -10.74
N LYS A 327 -12.17 -13.83 -9.93
CA LYS A 327 -11.95 -14.88 -8.92
C LYS A 327 -10.82 -14.52 -7.96
N ILE A 328 -10.76 -13.25 -7.55
CA ILE A 328 -9.79 -12.76 -6.55
C ILE A 328 -10.26 -13.07 -5.13
N GLY A 329 -9.34 -13.24 -4.19
CA GLY A 329 -9.66 -13.57 -2.80
C GLY A 329 -10.12 -12.38 -1.96
N SER A 330 -9.53 -11.20 -2.19
CA SER A 330 -9.81 -10.00 -1.40
C SER A 330 -9.54 -8.71 -2.20
N THR A 331 -10.22 -7.63 -1.80
CA THR A 331 -9.95 -6.26 -2.26
C THR A 331 -9.22 -5.42 -1.20
N GLY A 332 -8.24 -4.61 -1.59
CA GLY A 332 -7.53 -3.70 -0.69
C GLY A 332 -8.13 -2.29 -0.74
N TRP A 333 -8.48 -1.76 0.44
CA TRP A 333 -9.09 -0.44 0.59
C TRP A 333 -8.14 0.48 1.35
N GLY A 334 -7.35 1.27 0.61
CA GLY A 334 -6.40 2.22 1.20
C GLY A 334 -7.06 3.56 1.50
N THR A 335 -7.08 4.44 0.50
CA THR A 335 -7.53 5.84 0.60
C THR A 335 -8.79 6.06 1.44
N PRO A 336 -9.89 5.28 1.29
CA PRO A 336 -11.08 5.50 2.11
C PRO A 336 -10.80 5.34 3.61
N PHE A 337 -9.96 4.37 4.01
CA PHE A 337 -9.63 4.14 5.42
C PHE A 337 -8.77 5.24 6.05
N LEU A 338 -8.15 6.14 5.26
CA LEU A 338 -7.54 7.36 5.81
C LEU A 338 -8.57 8.27 6.49
N LEU A 339 -9.86 8.14 6.15
CA LEU A 339 -10.97 8.87 6.77
C LEU A 339 -11.61 8.11 7.94
N CYS A 340 -11.00 7.01 8.40
CA CYS A 340 -11.51 6.17 9.48
C CYS A 340 -10.52 6.16 10.67
N PRO A 341 -10.64 7.09 11.63
CA PRO A 341 -9.75 7.17 12.81
C PRO A 341 -9.77 5.92 13.70
N GLU A 342 -10.87 5.14 13.65
CA GLU A 342 -10.98 3.83 14.30
C GLU A 342 -10.06 2.76 13.67
N ALA A 343 -9.46 3.03 12.51
CA ALA A 343 -8.61 2.08 11.79
C ALA A 343 -7.22 2.61 11.45
N THR A 344 -7.08 3.93 11.28
CA THR A 344 -5.83 4.59 10.86
C THR A 344 -5.44 5.71 11.81
N THR A 345 -4.20 6.17 11.71
CA THR A 345 -3.62 7.21 12.57
C THR A 345 -3.30 8.45 11.74
N VAL A 346 -4.36 9.16 11.36
CA VAL A 346 -4.30 10.45 10.67
C VAL A 346 -4.51 11.59 11.67
N ASP A 347 -3.66 12.60 11.67
CA ASP A 347 -3.82 13.79 12.52
C ASP A 347 -5.03 14.65 12.07
N ASN A 348 -5.64 15.39 13.01
CA ASN A 348 -6.88 16.13 12.75
C ASN A 348 -6.78 17.17 11.61
N PRO A 349 -5.71 18.01 11.52
CA PRO A 349 -5.51 18.88 10.37
C PRO A 349 -5.49 18.13 9.03
N THR A 350 -4.73 17.03 8.94
CA THR A 350 -4.63 16.22 7.72
C THR A 350 -5.97 15.54 7.39
N LEU A 351 -6.70 15.05 8.39
CA LEU A 351 -8.02 14.45 8.22
C LEU A 351 -9.04 15.46 7.65
N SER A 352 -9.01 16.70 8.14
CA SER A 352 -9.86 17.79 7.64
C SER A 352 -9.52 18.16 6.19
N LEU A 353 -8.23 18.16 5.85
CA LEU A 353 -7.76 18.40 4.48
C LEU A 353 -8.22 17.30 3.52
N LEU A 354 -8.15 16.02 3.94
CA LEU A 354 -8.64 14.89 3.16
C LEU A 354 -10.14 15.00 2.88
N CYS A 355 -10.96 15.33 3.88
CA CYS A 355 -12.41 15.52 3.72
C CYS A 355 -12.75 16.67 2.77
N SER A 356 -11.89 17.68 2.68
CA SER A 356 -12.11 18.87 1.84
C SER A 356 -11.56 18.71 0.42
N ALA A 357 -10.88 17.60 0.12
CA ALA A 357 -10.17 17.41 -1.13
C ALA A 357 -11.13 17.17 -2.31
N ASP A 358 -10.81 17.79 -3.44
CA ASP A 358 -11.48 17.55 -4.71
C ASP A 358 -10.48 17.07 -5.79
N GLU A 359 -10.96 16.76 -6.99
CA GLU A 359 -10.11 16.18 -8.04
C GLU A 359 -8.87 17.02 -8.38
N LYS A 360 -9.00 18.35 -8.35
CA LYS A 360 -7.91 19.30 -8.65
C LYS A 360 -6.80 19.32 -7.58
N ASP A 361 -7.11 18.83 -6.38
CA ASP A 361 -6.22 18.86 -5.23
C ASP A 361 -5.31 17.64 -5.16
N VAL A 362 -5.65 16.57 -5.91
CA VAL A 362 -4.84 15.36 -6.03
C VAL A 362 -4.14 15.35 -7.38
N ILE A 363 -2.81 15.37 -7.35
CA ILE A 363 -1.99 15.38 -8.57
C ILE A 363 -1.00 14.22 -8.60
N LEU A 364 -0.70 13.76 -9.81
CA LEU A 364 0.41 12.86 -10.05
C LEU A 364 1.72 13.67 -10.07
N SER A 365 2.42 13.67 -8.96
CA SER A 365 3.50 14.62 -8.71
C SER A 365 4.90 14.07 -9.02
N LYS A 366 5.82 14.97 -9.40
CA LYS A 366 7.27 14.73 -9.50
C LYS A 366 8.03 15.04 -8.21
N ASN A 367 7.34 15.34 -7.10
CA ASN A 367 7.96 15.81 -5.84
C ASN A 367 8.78 14.73 -5.10
N SER A 368 8.74 13.45 -5.53
CA SER A 368 9.42 12.37 -4.83
C SER A 368 10.94 12.52 -4.97
N PRO A 369 11.70 12.36 -3.88
CA PRO A 369 13.15 12.36 -3.97
C PRO A 369 13.73 11.19 -4.78
N LEU A 370 12.97 10.10 -4.93
CA LEU A 370 13.38 8.89 -5.65
C LEU A 370 13.22 8.99 -7.17
N GLY A 371 12.72 10.12 -7.69
CA GLY A 371 12.42 10.29 -9.12
C GLY A 371 11.19 9.52 -9.63
N VAL A 372 10.52 8.77 -8.75
CA VAL A 372 9.28 8.04 -9.07
C VAL A 372 8.09 8.94 -8.78
N ARG A 373 7.11 9.00 -9.70
CA ARG A 373 5.89 9.78 -9.48
C ARG A 373 5.03 9.18 -8.37
N PHE A 374 4.19 9.99 -7.76
CA PHE A 374 3.28 9.54 -6.71
C PHE A 374 2.05 10.44 -6.64
N ASN A 375 0.91 9.90 -6.21
CA ASN A 375 -0.28 10.70 -5.96
C ASN A 375 -0.06 11.57 -4.72
N TYR A 376 -0.21 12.88 -4.89
CA TYR A 376 0.12 13.90 -3.92
C TYR A 376 -1.10 14.78 -3.66
N LEU A 377 -1.38 15.02 -2.38
CA LEU A 377 -2.42 15.96 -1.95
C LEU A 377 -1.81 17.34 -1.74
N LYS A 378 -2.38 18.35 -2.39
CA LYS A 378 -2.05 19.76 -2.18
C LYS A 378 -2.58 20.27 -0.83
N GLY A 379 -2.01 21.37 -0.34
CA GLY A 379 -2.39 22.05 0.89
C GLY A 379 -1.84 21.44 2.16
N THR A 380 -1.00 20.40 2.07
CA THR A 380 -0.39 19.74 3.24
C THR A 380 0.51 20.70 4.02
N SER A 381 0.70 20.45 5.31
CA SER A 381 1.60 21.28 6.12
C SER A 381 3.06 21.18 5.66
N SER A 382 3.46 20.06 5.05
CA SER A 382 4.75 19.88 4.39
C SER A 382 4.89 20.71 3.12
N GLU A 383 3.83 20.84 2.31
CA GLU A 383 3.84 21.74 1.16
C GLU A 383 4.08 23.19 1.59
N LYS A 384 3.32 23.66 2.57
CA LYS A 384 3.44 25.02 3.12
C LYS A 384 4.82 25.27 3.71
N GLU A 385 5.41 24.27 4.36
CA GLU A 385 6.77 24.38 4.88
C GLU A 385 7.81 24.50 3.75
N LYS A 386 7.66 23.70 2.68
CA LYS A 386 8.49 23.75 1.48
C LYS A 386 8.39 25.11 0.78
N GLU A 387 7.17 25.63 0.58
CA GLU A 387 6.94 26.96 -0.01
C GLU A 387 7.65 28.07 0.79
N ARG A 388 7.48 28.08 2.12
CA ARG A 388 8.17 29.03 2.99
C ARG A 388 9.70 28.94 2.88
N ARG A 389 10.25 27.75 2.65
CA ARG A 389 11.69 27.55 2.45
C ARG A 389 12.15 28.09 1.09
N ILE A 390 11.34 27.90 0.05
CA ILE A 390 11.57 28.48 -1.29
C ILE A 390 11.60 30.01 -1.20
N GLU A 391 10.62 30.63 -0.55
CA GLU A 391 10.56 32.09 -0.35
C GLU A 391 11.79 32.65 0.38
N LYS A 392 12.33 31.89 1.34
CA LYS A 392 13.55 32.25 2.08
C LYS A 392 14.86 31.99 1.31
N GLY A 393 14.79 31.47 0.08
CA GLY A 393 15.96 31.15 -0.74
C GLY A 393 16.73 29.89 -0.30
N ALA A 394 16.13 29.06 0.57
CA ALA A 394 16.73 27.83 1.10
C ALA A 394 15.76 26.65 0.96
N PRO A 395 15.38 26.25 -0.28
CA PRO A 395 14.21 25.41 -0.55
C PRO A 395 14.30 23.98 0.02
N GLY A 396 15.50 23.41 0.09
CA GLY A 396 15.67 22.01 0.48
C GLY A 396 15.52 21.74 1.98
N SER A 397 15.17 20.50 2.32
CA SER A 397 15.04 20.02 3.69
C SER A 397 16.40 19.77 4.35
N PRO A 398 16.54 19.90 5.69
CA PRO A 398 17.74 19.51 6.42
C PRO A 398 18.14 18.03 6.26
N CYS A 399 17.22 17.16 5.82
CA CYS A 399 17.45 15.73 5.56
C CYS A 399 18.03 14.97 6.77
N THR A 400 17.36 15.06 7.92
CA THR A 400 17.84 14.45 9.17
C THR A 400 17.79 12.92 9.17
N GLU A 401 16.84 12.34 8.42
CA GLU A 401 16.57 10.90 8.47
C GLU A 401 17.35 10.09 7.43
N LYS A 402 17.69 10.70 6.30
CA LYS A 402 18.54 10.11 5.25
C LYS A 402 18.06 8.77 4.65
N PHE A 403 16.79 8.37 4.83
CA PHE A 403 16.26 7.13 4.22
C PHE A 403 16.12 7.19 2.69
N LEU A 404 15.89 8.37 2.11
CA LEU A 404 15.71 8.57 0.66
C LEU A 404 16.95 9.18 -0.02
N VAL A 405 18.12 8.85 0.52
CA VAL A 405 19.41 9.28 -0.02
C VAL A 405 19.83 8.30 -1.12
N SER A 406 20.05 8.81 -2.33
CA SER A 406 20.32 7.95 -3.50
C SER A 406 21.14 8.61 -4.62
N ASN A 407 21.41 9.91 -4.56
CA ASN A 407 21.99 10.66 -5.68
C ASN A 407 23.43 11.12 -5.38
N THR A 408 24.36 10.84 -6.29
CA THR A 408 25.80 11.18 -6.18
C THR A 408 26.26 12.24 -7.19
N GLU A 409 25.34 13.04 -7.74
CA GLU A 409 25.65 14.02 -8.79
C GLU A 409 26.67 15.08 -8.35
N PHE A 410 26.61 15.50 -7.07
CA PHE A 410 27.46 16.57 -6.53
C PHE A 410 28.41 16.12 -5.42
N THR A 411 28.25 14.90 -4.90
CA THR A 411 28.99 14.39 -3.74
C THR A 411 29.33 12.92 -3.93
N LYS A 412 30.47 12.48 -3.36
CA LYS A 412 30.87 11.06 -3.36
C LYS A 412 29.89 10.20 -2.56
N GLU A 413 29.54 10.65 -1.36
CA GLU A 413 28.45 10.07 -0.59
C GLU A 413 27.12 10.47 -1.22
N PRO A 414 26.15 9.55 -1.35
CA PRO A 414 24.86 9.92 -1.88
C PRO A 414 24.18 10.96 -0.98
N ILE A 415 23.43 11.86 -1.59
CA ILE A 415 22.54 12.83 -0.92
C ILE A 415 21.12 12.72 -1.47
N CYS A 416 20.16 13.25 -0.72
CA CYS A 416 18.75 13.25 -1.11
C CYS A 416 18.47 14.45 -2.02
N THR A 417 17.71 14.25 -3.10
CA THR A 417 17.36 15.35 -4.05
C THR A 417 16.44 16.41 -3.44
N ALA A 418 15.72 16.08 -2.36
CA ALA A 418 14.97 17.05 -1.55
C ALA A 418 15.80 17.72 -0.45
N SER A 419 17.10 17.43 -0.34
CA SER A 419 17.97 18.03 0.68
C SER A 419 18.40 19.45 0.31
N LEU A 420 18.64 20.27 1.32
CA LEU A 420 19.22 21.61 1.18
C LEU A 420 20.53 21.57 0.39
N THR A 421 21.39 20.58 0.69
CA THR A 421 22.67 20.39 0.02
C THR A 421 22.49 20.18 -1.49
N TYR A 422 21.67 19.20 -1.89
CA TYR A 422 21.47 18.90 -3.30
C TYR A 422 20.85 20.09 -4.05
N GLN A 423 19.75 20.65 -3.53
CA GLN A 423 19.05 21.73 -4.21
C GLN A 423 19.93 22.97 -4.34
N LYS A 424 20.75 23.31 -3.33
CA LYS A 424 21.71 24.42 -3.42
C LYS A 424 22.72 24.21 -4.55
N HIS A 425 23.34 23.03 -4.63
CA HIS A 425 24.29 22.73 -5.69
C HIS A 425 23.64 22.77 -7.07
N LYS A 426 22.46 22.15 -7.21
CA LYS A 426 21.74 22.10 -8.49
C LYS A 426 21.29 23.49 -8.95
N ILE A 427 20.77 24.32 -8.06
CA ILE A 427 20.39 25.70 -8.38
C ILE A 427 21.60 26.53 -8.82
N ASN A 428 22.76 26.38 -8.15
CA ASN A 428 23.99 27.07 -8.55
C ASN A 428 24.48 26.61 -9.92
N GLN A 429 24.43 25.31 -10.21
CA GLN A 429 24.72 24.78 -11.54
C GLN A 429 23.78 25.41 -12.59
N LEU A 430 22.46 25.43 -12.36
CA LEU A 430 21.50 26.02 -13.29
C LEU A 430 21.79 27.51 -13.56
N LYS A 431 22.18 28.27 -12.53
CA LYS A 431 22.57 29.68 -12.69
C LYS A 431 23.83 29.85 -13.54
N SER A 432 24.78 28.92 -13.45
CA SER A 432 26.02 28.97 -14.24
C SER A 432 25.82 28.68 -15.73
N LEU A 433 24.70 28.04 -16.10
CA LEU A 433 24.40 27.65 -17.48
C LEU A 433 23.86 28.80 -18.34
N ASN A 434 23.54 29.97 -17.74
CA ASN A 434 22.99 31.14 -18.45
C ASN A 434 21.82 30.79 -19.40
N LEU A 435 20.91 29.93 -18.94
CA LEU A 435 19.77 29.47 -19.72
C LEU A 435 18.78 30.63 -19.97
N PRO A 436 17.97 30.56 -21.05
CA PRO A 436 16.81 31.43 -21.22
C PRO A 436 15.90 31.41 -19.99
N GLU A 437 15.30 32.54 -19.64
CA GLU A 437 14.54 32.71 -18.38
C GLU A 437 13.44 31.65 -18.20
N ALA A 438 12.70 31.35 -19.28
CA ALA A 438 11.65 30.34 -19.26
C ALA A 438 12.19 28.94 -18.92
N GLU A 439 13.28 28.52 -19.57
CA GLU A 439 13.92 27.23 -19.34
C GLU A 439 14.55 27.14 -17.94
N PHE A 440 15.20 28.23 -17.49
CA PHE A 440 15.74 28.31 -16.13
C PHE A 440 14.62 28.14 -15.09
N LYS A 441 13.49 28.84 -15.26
CA LYS A 441 12.36 28.79 -14.33
C LYS A 441 11.75 27.40 -14.27
N GLU A 442 11.60 26.72 -15.41
CA GLU A 442 11.11 25.34 -15.47
C GLU A 442 12.03 24.39 -14.70
N LYS A 443 13.33 24.38 -15.02
CA LYS A 443 14.31 23.52 -14.34
C LYS A 443 14.45 23.86 -12.85
N TYR A 444 14.39 25.14 -12.49
CA TYR A 444 14.39 25.58 -11.10
C TYR A 444 13.19 25.00 -10.34
N ASN A 445 11.99 25.12 -10.90
CA ASN A 445 10.76 24.60 -10.30
C ASN A 445 10.81 23.07 -10.12
N GLU A 446 11.39 22.34 -11.07
CA GLU A 446 11.59 20.90 -10.92
C GLU A 446 12.48 20.55 -9.72
N VAL A 447 13.54 21.31 -9.49
CA VAL A 447 14.48 21.10 -8.38
C VAL A 447 13.81 21.40 -7.04
N VAL A 448 13.13 22.55 -6.92
CA VAL A 448 12.56 22.98 -5.64
C VAL A 448 11.24 22.29 -5.30
N SER A 449 10.59 21.63 -6.27
CA SER A 449 9.36 20.87 -6.02
C SER A 449 9.57 19.64 -5.13
N LYS A 450 10.81 19.12 -5.06
CA LYS A 450 11.17 17.92 -4.28
C LYS A 450 10.89 18.11 -2.79
N GLU A 451 10.22 17.13 -2.19
CA GLU A 451 9.72 17.21 -0.81
C GLU A 451 10.30 16.10 0.09
N CYS A 452 10.46 16.40 1.38
CA CYS A 452 10.98 15.44 2.35
C CYS A 452 9.89 14.47 2.83
N LEU A 453 9.80 13.29 2.20
CA LEU A 453 8.81 12.27 2.56
C LEU A 453 9.14 11.54 3.88
N CYS A 454 10.42 11.41 4.27
CA CYS A 454 10.81 10.68 5.49
C CYS A 454 10.16 11.24 6.76
N ILE A 455 10.13 12.57 6.85
CA ILE A 455 9.55 13.29 8.00
C ILE A 455 8.04 13.45 7.80
N GLY A 456 7.62 13.90 6.61
CA GLY A 456 6.22 14.17 6.31
C GLY A 456 5.31 12.96 6.54
N LEU A 457 5.73 11.76 6.13
CA LEU A 457 4.93 10.53 6.28
C LEU A 457 4.99 9.93 7.70
N SER A 458 5.90 10.38 8.56
CA SER A 458 6.10 9.83 9.92
C SER A 458 5.38 10.65 11.01
N ASN A 459 5.14 11.93 10.74
CA ASN A 459 4.69 12.88 11.77
C ASN A 459 3.21 12.79 12.14
N SER A 460 2.36 12.12 11.36
CA SER A 460 0.92 12.04 11.67
C SER A 460 0.66 11.31 12.99
N ALA A 461 1.29 10.15 13.22
CA ALA A 461 1.17 9.43 14.50
C ALA A 461 1.78 10.22 15.66
N ILE A 462 2.89 10.93 15.43
CA ILE A 462 3.54 11.77 16.43
C ILE A 462 2.58 12.89 16.87
N ALA A 463 1.96 13.59 15.91
CA ALA A 463 1.00 14.65 16.19
C ALA A 463 -0.26 14.11 16.87
N HIS A 464 -0.79 12.98 16.41
CA HIS A 464 -2.00 12.36 16.94
C HIS A 464 -1.84 11.91 18.40
N TYR A 465 -0.70 11.29 18.74
CA TYR A 465 -0.43 10.78 20.08
C TYR A 465 0.35 11.75 20.99
N GLY A 466 0.67 12.96 20.52
CA GLY A 466 1.43 13.95 21.29
C GLY A 466 2.87 13.53 21.60
N LEU A 467 3.50 12.78 20.70
CA LEU A 467 4.88 12.29 20.88
C LEU A 467 5.91 13.38 20.57
N PRO A 468 7.15 13.27 21.07
CA PRO A 468 8.22 14.20 20.73
C PRO A 468 8.50 14.22 19.22
N PRO A 469 8.59 15.40 18.58
CA PRO A 469 8.85 15.49 17.14
C PRO A 469 10.27 15.04 16.80
N ILE A 470 10.41 14.31 15.68
CA ILE A 470 11.71 13.90 15.16
C ILE A 470 12.47 15.17 14.74
N LYS A 471 13.56 15.48 15.47
CA LYS A 471 14.43 16.65 15.22
C LYS A 471 13.67 17.98 15.13
N ASN A 472 12.60 18.14 15.93
CA ASN A 472 11.75 19.33 15.97
C ASN A 472 11.01 19.66 14.65
N LEU A 473 10.94 18.72 13.71
CA LEU A 473 10.15 18.87 12.49
C LEU A 473 8.74 18.31 12.70
N ARG A 474 7.72 19.06 12.29
CA ARG A 474 6.30 18.74 12.58
C ARG A 474 5.42 18.61 11.34
N ALA A 475 5.94 18.98 10.17
CA ALA A 475 5.15 18.98 8.95
C ALA A 475 4.75 17.55 8.56
N VAL A 476 3.53 17.42 8.03
CA VAL A 476 2.92 16.17 7.60
C VAL A 476 2.69 16.23 6.10
N THR A 477 3.02 15.13 5.43
CA THR A 477 2.71 14.86 4.02
C THR A 477 1.79 13.66 3.99
N ILE A 478 0.87 13.61 3.03
CA ILE A 478 0.03 12.44 2.77
C ILE A 478 -0.12 12.23 1.27
N CYS A 479 -0.28 10.97 0.87
CA CYS A 479 -0.34 10.55 -0.53
C CYS A 479 -1.57 9.67 -0.81
N PRO A 480 -2.80 10.20 -0.63
CA PRO A 480 -4.01 9.45 -0.95
C PRO A 480 -4.10 9.17 -2.45
N GLY A 481 -4.79 8.10 -2.81
CA GLY A 481 -5.15 7.86 -4.21
C GLY A 481 -6.22 8.85 -4.71
N PRO A 482 -6.42 8.99 -6.03
CA PRO A 482 -7.36 9.95 -6.62
C PRO A 482 -8.80 9.82 -6.12
N ASN A 483 -9.17 8.63 -5.62
CA ASN A 483 -10.49 8.36 -5.09
C ASN A 483 -10.86 9.20 -3.85
N ILE A 484 -9.90 9.82 -3.16
CA ILE A 484 -10.21 10.67 -1.99
C ILE A 484 -11.17 11.82 -2.34
N ALA A 485 -11.11 12.28 -3.60
CA ALA A 485 -11.97 13.32 -4.10
C ALA A 485 -13.47 12.98 -4.00
N TYR A 486 -13.88 11.75 -3.70
CA TYR A 486 -15.30 11.37 -3.58
C TYR A 486 -15.71 10.99 -2.15
N PHE A 487 -14.82 11.13 -1.16
CA PHE A 487 -15.11 10.87 0.25
C PHE A 487 -14.87 12.14 1.07
N ASP A 488 -15.94 12.75 1.57
CA ASP A 488 -15.93 14.11 2.13
C ASP A 488 -16.11 14.16 3.66
N LYS A 489 -16.15 13.01 4.32
CA LYS A 489 -16.44 12.93 5.76
C LYS A 489 -15.65 11.84 6.46
N THR A 490 -15.38 12.08 7.73
CA THR A 490 -14.83 11.08 8.65
C THR A 490 -15.89 10.02 8.95
N VAL A 491 -15.49 8.75 9.01
CA VAL A 491 -16.42 7.65 9.26
C VAL A 491 -15.92 6.71 10.35
N THR A 492 -16.86 6.02 11.00
CA THR A 492 -16.58 4.93 11.93
C THR A 492 -16.15 3.66 11.18
N LEU A 493 -15.52 2.72 11.89
CA LEU A 493 -15.16 1.42 11.30
C LEU A 493 -16.39 0.67 10.77
N ARG A 494 -17.51 0.77 11.49
CA ARG A 494 -18.78 0.15 11.07
C ARG A 494 -19.30 0.77 9.78
N GLN A 495 -19.35 2.10 9.69
CA GLN A 495 -19.81 2.79 8.46
C GLN A 495 -18.95 2.44 7.25
N MET A 496 -17.62 2.40 7.42
CA MET A 496 -16.71 1.96 6.35
C MET A 496 -16.97 0.50 5.94
N THR A 497 -17.14 -0.40 6.92
CA THR A 497 -17.42 -1.81 6.63
C THR A 497 -18.79 -2.00 5.98
N ASP A 498 -19.79 -1.25 6.42
CA ASP A 498 -21.13 -1.24 5.84
C ASP A 498 -21.10 -0.70 4.40
N HIS A 499 -20.27 0.31 4.11
CA HIS A 499 -20.04 0.79 2.75
C HIS A 499 -19.44 -0.29 1.84
N ILE A 500 -18.37 -0.95 2.29
CA ILE A 500 -17.70 -2.02 1.52
C ILE A 500 -18.65 -3.18 1.21
N TYR A 501 -19.60 -3.47 2.10
CA TYR A 501 -20.59 -4.54 1.91
C TYR A 501 -21.97 -4.05 1.44
N GLY A 502 -22.08 -2.81 0.94
CA GLY A 502 -23.30 -2.30 0.30
C GLY A 502 -24.48 -2.08 1.25
N ARG A 503 -24.23 -1.92 2.55
CA ARG A 503 -25.23 -1.63 3.59
C ARG A 503 -25.36 -0.13 3.89
N ALA A 504 -24.37 0.67 3.52
CA ALA A 504 -24.36 2.11 3.66
C ALA A 504 -23.67 2.73 2.42
N ASN A 505 -23.83 4.04 2.24
CA ASN A 505 -23.05 4.80 1.27
C ASN A 505 -22.36 5.95 2.01
N ILE A 506 -21.03 5.99 1.96
CA ILE A 506 -20.23 7.06 2.58
C ILE A 506 -19.64 8.03 1.55
N LEU A 507 -19.93 7.85 0.26
CA LEU A 507 -19.51 8.79 -0.77
C LEU A 507 -20.19 10.16 -0.58
N ALA A 508 -19.51 11.18 -1.09
CA ALA A 508 -20.04 12.53 -1.19
C ALA A 508 -21.23 12.58 -2.18
N GLU A 509 -22.08 13.59 -2.06
CA GLU A 509 -23.17 13.86 -3.03
C GLU A 509 -22.61 14.48 -4.33
N LYS A 510 -21.73 13.74 -5.00
CA LYS A 510 -21.13 14.09 -6.29
C LYS A 510 -21.04 12.86 -7.18
N GLU A 511 -21.07 13.08 -8.49
CA GLU A 511 -20.93 11.97 -9.43
C GLU A 511 -19.49 11.44 -9.40
N ARG A 512 -19.35 10.17 -9.00
CA ARG A 512 -18.08 9.44 -9.05
C ARG A 512 -18.06 8.56 -10.31
N PRO A 513 -17.04 8.66 -11.18
CA PRO A 513 -16.87 7.74 -12.29
C PRO A 513 -16.50 6.33 -11.78
N HIS A 514 -16.88 5.30 -12.52
CA HIS A 514 -16.46 3.93 -12.24
C HIS A 514 -14.92 3.84 -12.16
N MET A 515 -14.38 2.98 -11.29
CA MET A 515 -12.93 2.85 -11.06
C MET A 515 -12.10 2.65 -12.34
N PHE A 516 -12.65 1.92 -13.32
CA PHE A 516 -12.02 1.68 -14.63
C PHE A 516 -11.98 2.91 -15.52
N ILE A 517 -13.04 3.74 -15.50
CA ILE A 517 -13.05 5.02 -16.22
C ILE A 517 -12.03 5.96 -15.57
N LYS A 518 -12.02 6.04 -14.23
CA LYS A 518 -11.05 6.88 -13.52
C LYS A 518 -9.61 6.45 -13.80
N GLU A 519 -9.34 5.14 -13.82
CA GLU A 519 -8.03 4.63 -14.21
C GLU A 519 -7.66 5.02 -15.64
N LEU A 520 -8.58 4.87 -16.58
CA LEU A 520 -8.37 5.24 -17.98
C LEU A 520 -8.05 6.73 -18.12
N ASP A 521 -8.79 7.61 -17.45
CA ASP A 521 -8.57 9.06 -17.45
C ASP A 521 -7.18 9.44 -16.92
N LEU A 522 -6.71 8.75 -15.87
CA LEU A 522 -5.37 8.95 -15.32
C LEU A 522 -4.29 8.52 -16.33
N ASN A 523 -4.47 7.39 -17.02
CA ASN A 523 -3.52 6.92 -18.03
C ASN A 523 -3.53 7.82 -19.28
N ILE A 524 -4.68 8.31 -19.73
CA ILE A 524 -4.79 9.28 -20.84
C ILE A 524 -4.08 10.58 -20.46
N SER A 525 -4.28 11.07 -19.24
CA SER A 525 -3.60 12.29 -18.75
C SER A 525 -2.09 12.09 -18.69
N TYR A 526 -1.64 10.94 -18.20
CA TYR A 526 -0.22 10.56 -18.19
C TYR A 526 0.38 10.49 -19.60
N LEU A 527 -0.32 9.89 -20.55
CA LEU A 527 0.09 9.82 -21.96
C LEU A 527 0.22 11.23 -22.57
N LYS A 528 -0.80 12.09 -22.37
CA LYS A 528 -0.79 13.49 -22.86
C LYS A 528 0.42 14.27 -22.32
N GLU A 529 0.75 14.11 -21.03
CA GLU A 529 1.91 14.76 -20.44
C GLU A 529 3.22 14.25 -21.05
N ASN A 530 3.37 12.93 -21.25
CA ASN A 530 4.59 12.38 -21.86
C ASN A 530 4.76 12.80 -23.32
N ILE A 531 3.67 12.99 -24.06
CA ILE A 531 3.70 13.52 -25.44
C ILE A 531 4.14 14.99 -25.44
N ALA A 532 3.60 15.80 -24.51
CA ALA A 532 3.98 17.20 -24.40
C ALA A 532 5.48 17.38 -24.06
N GLY A 533 6.05 16.46 -23.28
CA GLY A 533 7.48 16.40 -22.97
C GLY A 533 8.34 15.64 -23.98
N HIS A 534 7.78 15.20 -25.11
CA HIS A 534 8.50 14.38 -26.08
C HIS A 534 9.36 15.24 -27.04
N GLU A 535 10.65 14.95 -27.09
CA GLU A 535 11.56 15.53 -28.09
C GLU A 535 11.45 14.79 -29.43
N LYS A 536 11.26 15.53 -30.53
CA LYS A 536 11.01 14.97 -31.88
C LYS A 536 12.09 13.98 -32.37
N GLU A 537 13.32 14.12 -31.89
CA GLU A 537 14.46 13.29 -32.28
C GLU A 537 14.46 11.91 -31.58
N ASN A 538 13.67 11.74 -30.52
CA ASN A 538 13.61 10.51 -29.73
C ASN A 538 12.68 9.45 -30.34
N THR A 539 13.10 8.84 -31.44
CA THR A 539 12.31 7.81 -32.16
C THR A 539 11.90 6.60 -31.30
N LYS A 540 12.71 6.22 -30.30
CA LYS A 540 12.38 5.14 -29.36
C LYS A 540 11.23 5.53 -28.44
N GLY A 541 11.29 6.74 -27.88
CA GLY A 541 10.21 7.27 -27.04
C GLY A 541 8.87 7.32 -27.78
N LEU A 542 8.89 7.66 -29.08
CA LEU A 542 7.67 7.66 -29.89
C LEU A 542 7.07 6.25 -30.02
N LYS A 543 7.89 5.20 -30.22
CA LYS A 543 7.42 3.80 -30.26
C LYS A 543 6.76 3.38 -28.95
N ASP A 544 7.35 3.78 -27.82
CA ASP A 544 6.80 3.48 -26.49
C ASP A 544 5.44 4.18 -26.30
N LEU A 545 5.29 5.42 -26.75
CA LEU A 545 4.02 6.16 -26.72
C LEU A 545 2.94 5.54 -27.62
N ILE A 546 3.32 5.08 -28.82
CA ILE A 546 2.41 4.38 -29.73
C ILE A 546 1.93 3.05 -29.11
N LYS A 547 2.85 2.27 -28.54
CA LYS A 547 2.53 1.03 -27.83
C LYS A 547 1.60 1.30 -26.63
N TYR A 548 1.88 2.34 -25.86
CA TYR A 548 1.06 2.75 -24.73
C TYR A 548 -0.37 3.09 -25.19
N ARG A 549 -0.52 3.89 -26.27
CA ARG A 549 -1.82 4.20 -26.86
C ARG A 549 -2.56 2.94 -27.32
N ALA A 550 -1.87 2.03 -28.00
CA ALA A 550 -2.47 0.77 -28.47
C ALA A 550 -3.01 -0.07 -27.30
N ASN A 551 -2.22 -0.25 -26.24
CA ASN A 551 -2.65 -0.99 -25.05
C ASN A 551 -3.87 -0.35 -24.36
N LEU A 552 -3.96 1.00 -24.35
CA LEU A 552 -5.16 1.67 -23.84
C LEU A 552 -6.40 1.42 -24.70
N LEU A 553 -6.25 1.41 -26.03
CA LEU A 553 -7.35 1.10 -26.95
C LEU A 553 -7.85 -0.33 -26.75
N ASP A 554 -6.94 -1.30 -26.63
CA ASP A 554 -7.27 -2.69 -26.33
C ASP A 554 -7.99 -2.82 -24.98
N GLY A 555 -7.52 -2.08 -23.97
CA GLY A 555 -8.15 -2.05 -22.66
C GLY A 555 -9.54 -1.41 -22.66
N ILE A 556 -9.79 -0.40 -23.51
CA ILE A 556 -11.13 0.17 -23.72
C ILE A 556 -12.06 -0.87 -24.32
N ASP A 557 -11.63 -1.58 -25.35
CA ASP A 557 -12.45 -2.59 -26.01
C ASP A 557 -12.81 -3.72 -25.04
N TYR A 558 -11.83 -4.17 -24.24
CA TYR A 558 -12.07 -5.10 -23.14
C TYR A 558 -13.09 -4.57 -22.11
N TYR A 559 -13.00 -3.30 -21.69
CA TYR A 559 -13.98 -2.71 -20.77
C TYR A 559 -15.38 -2.59 -21.37
N LYS A 560 -15.50 -2.32 -22.67
CA LYS A 560 -16.81 -2.30 -23.36
C LYS A 560 -17.47 -3.67 -23.35
N GLU A 561 -16.71 -4.74 -23.57
CA GLU A 561 -17.21 -6.12 -23.48
C GLU A 561 -17.71 -6.48 -22.07
N LEU A 562 -17.08 -5.92 -21.03
CA LEU A 562 -17.48 -6.15 -19.64
C LEU A 562 -18.73 -5.37 -19.21
N ALA A 563 -19.21 -4.38 -19.97
CA ALA A 563 -20.29 -3.50 -19.54
C ALA A 563 -21.57 -4.29 -19.16
N GLU A 564 -21.89 -5.35 -19.89
CA GLU A 564 -23.03 -6.23 -19.53
C GLU A 564 -22.79 -6.96 -18.21
N THR A 565 -21.57 -7.41 -17.95
CA THR A 565 -21.21 -8.12 -16.71
C THR A 565 -21.21 -7.17 -15.51
N ILE A 566 -20.78 -5.92 -15.69
CA ILE A 566 -20.69 -4.91 -14.63
C ILE A 566 -22.09 -4.44 -14.22
N PHE A 567 -22.94 -4.09 -15.18
CA PHE A 567 -24.21 -3.40 -14.92
C PHE A 567 -25.45 -4.29 -15.06
N GLY A 568 -25.35 -5.43 -15.75
CA GLY A 568 -26.48 -6.32 -16.01
C GLY A 568 -27.69 -5.59 -16.58
N SER A 569 -28.81 -5.65 -15.85
CA SER A 569 -30.08 -5.02 -16.24
C SER A 569 -30.13 -3.50 -16.04
N ASP A 570 -29.13 -2.86 -15.42
CA ASP A 570 -29.06 -1.40 -15.28
C ASP A 570 -28.64 -0.76 -16.61
N THR A 571 -29.65 -0.55 -17.48
CA THR A 571 -29.45 -0.04 -18.85
C THR A 571 -28.91 1.39 -18.88
N GLU A 572 -29.26 2.22 -17.89
CA GLU A 572 -28.82 3.61 -17.82
C GLU A 572 -27.32 3.71 -17.52
N LYS A 573 -26.85 3.04 -16.45
CA LYS A 573 -25.41 3.04 -16.10
C LYS A 573 -24.59 2.38 -17.19
N LYS A 574 -25.09 1.30 -17.79
CA LYS A 574 -24.45 0.64 -18.93
C LYS A 574 -24.27 1.59 -20.12
N HIS A 575 -25.33 2.29 -20.52
CA HIS A 575 -25.26 3.25 -21.62
C HIS A 575 -24.29 4.41 -21.31
N ARG A 576 -24.31 4.94 -20.08
CA ARG A 576 -23.38 5.98 -19.63
C ARG A 576 -21.93 5.50 -19.70
N PHE A 577 -21.64 4.33 -19.16
CA PHE A 577 -20.30 3.74 -19.17
C PHE A 577 -19.77 3.51 -20.60
N LEU A 578 -20.59 2.93 -21.48
CA LEU A 578 -20.21 2.71 -22.88
C LEU A 578 -19.95 4.02 -23.62
N LYS A 579 -20.79 5.04 -23.38
CA LYS A 579 -20.60 6.38 -23.95
C LYS A 579 -19.29 7.01 -23.47
N GLU A 580 -18.95 6.89 -22.19
CA GLU A 580 -17.67 7.38 -21.67
C GLU A 580 -16.49 6.65 -22.30
N MET A 581 -16.56 5.33 -22.46
CA MET A 581 -15.54 4.53 -23.15
C MET A 581 -15.36 4.98 -24.61
N ASP A 582 -16.46 5.20 -25.34
CA ASP A 582 -16.41 5.69 -26.73
C ASP A 582 -15.79 7.09 -26.84
N ASN A 583 -16.13 7.99 -25.92
CA ASN A 583 -15.53 9.32 -25.86
C ASN A 583 -14.00 9.22 -25.64
N ARG A 584 -13.54 8.41 -24.67
CA ARG A 584 -12.10 8.24 -24.42
C ARG A 584 -11.38 7.54 -25.57
N LYS A 585 -12.05 6.62 -26.28
CA LYS A 585 -11.52 6.00 -27.50
C LYS A 585 -11.32 7.04 -28.61
N GLN A 586 -12.30 7.93 -28.80
CA GLN A 586 -12.19 9.03 -29.77
C GLN A 586 -11.05 9.99 -29.40
N ASP A 587 -10.93 10.37 -28.13
CA ASP A 587 -9.82 11.19 -27.63
C ASP A 587 -8.47 10.54 -27.93
N LEU A 588 -8.30 9.25 -27.61
CA LEU A 588 -7.07 8.51 -27.88
C LEU A 588 -6.76 8.41 -29.38
N ASN A 589 -7.77 8.20 -30.23
CA ASN A 589 -7.58 8.16 -31.68
C ASN A 589 -7.17 9.52 -32.28
N GLN A 590 -7.40 10.62 -31.58
CA GLN A 590 -6.91 11.96 -31.97
C GLN A 590 -5.50 12.21 -31.44
N ILE A 591 -5.14 11.58 -30.32
CA ILE A 591 -3.79 11.65 -29.75
C ILE A 591 -2.79 10.96 -30.68
N LEU A 592 -1.63 11.61 -30.87
CA LEU A 592 -0.53 11.22 -31.76
C LEU A 592 -0.81 11.34 -33.28
N ARG A 593 -1.98 11.82 -33.74
CA ARG A 593 -2.21 12.08 -35.18
C ARG A 593 -1.23 13.06 -35.83
N GLY A 594 -0.57 13.91 -35.04
CA GLY A 594 0.47 14.82 -35.52
C GLY A 594 1.88 14.22 -35.57
N PHE A 595 2.05 12.96 -35.15
CA PHE A 595 3.31 12.21 -35.14
C PHE A 595 3.28 11.00 -36.09
N GLU A 596 2.11 10.67 -36.63
CA GLU A 596 1.87 9.72 -37.72
C GLU A 596 1.83 10.48 -39.05
#